data_AF-A0AAU2K9X9-F1
#
_entry.id   AF-A0AAU2K9X9-F1
#
_cell.length_a   1.000
_cell.length_b   1.000
_cell.length_c   1.000
_cell.angle_alpha   90.00
_cell.angle_beta   90.00
_cell.angle_gamma   90.00
#
_symmetry.space_group_name_H-M   'P 1'
#
loop_
_entity.id
_entity.type
_entity.pdbx_description
1 polymer ?
#
loop_
_entity_poly.entity_id
_entity_poly.type
_entity_poly.pdbx_seq_one_letter_code
_entity_poly.pdbx_strand_id
1 'polypeptide(L)'
;MTTGQAAMIAAKAHTYAATSELKSPDGSARSLSDKTGGVDRIAMAQYVMQHEPALVDPVIARTVSLDEAYKVALHNKGRAQAELEHLTRLRIEDPELADRVISGELSPIRAWQEHAARVKEDKRQRMVATNLLCDVVPTLAQTRGSRTFARFDPQYQSPGRPITRQTIAHAMTALTEMAAIWEQRDLP
;
A
#
# COMPACT_ATOMS: atom_id res chain seq x y z
N MET A 1 34.79 1.29 30.95
CA MET A 1 34.29 0.91 29.60
C MET A 1 33.26 -0.18 29.78
N THR A 2 32.04 -0.02 29.28
CA THR A 2 31.01 -1.07 29.34
C THR A 2 31.25 -2.10 28.23
N THR A 3 30.75 -3.31 28.39
CA THR A 3 30.80 -4.36 27.35
C THR A 3 30.11 -3.90 26.06
N GLY A 4 29.00 -3.15 26.17
CA GLY A 4 28.31 -2.56 25.01
C GLY A 4 29.12 -1.47 24.29
N GLN A 5 29.86 -0.63 25.02
CA GLN A 5 30.79 0.34 24.42
C GLN A 5 31.94 -0.38 23.69
N ALA A 6 32.53 -1.39 24.33
CA ALA A 6 33.60 -2.19 23.75
C ALA A 6 33.13 -2.89 22.46
N ALA A 7 31.91 -3.44 22.46
CA ALA A 7 31.31 -4.06 21.29
C ALA A 7 31.04 -3.05 20.16
N MET A 8 30.54 -1.85 20.46
CA MET A 8 30.32 -0.80 19.46
C MET A 8 31.62 -0.28 18.85
N ILE A 9 32.65 -0.06 19.68
CA ILE A 9 33.97 0.35 19.22
C ILE A 9 34.61 -0.74 18.35
N ALA A 10 34.50 -2.01 18.77
CA ALA A 10 34.98 -3.15 17.98
C ALA A 10 34.25 -3.27 16.63
N ALA A 11 32.92 -3.15 16.61
CA ALA A 11 32.13 -3.19 15.37
C ALA A 11 32.49 -2.05 14.40
N LYS A 12 32.68 -0.82 14.92
CA LYS A 12 33.15 0.33 14.14
C LYS A 12 34.55 0.06 13.59
N ALA A 13 35.49 -0.41 14.41
CA ALA A 13 36.84 -0.75 13.95
C ALA A 13 36.85 -1.84 12.86
N HIS A 14 36.02 -2.88 13.01
CA HIS A 14 35.89 -3.94 12.02
C HIS A 14 35.33 -3.48 10.68
N THR A 15 34.34 -2.58 10.68
CA THR A 15 33.77 -2.02 9.43
C THR A 15 34.79 -1.12 8.72
N TYR A 16 35.54 -0.28 9.44
CA TYR A 16 36.63 0.51 8.86
C TYR A 16 37.78 -0.37 8.33
N ALA A 17 38.15 -1.43 9.04
CA ALA A 17 39.17 -2.40 8.61
C ALA A 17 38.70 -3.34 7.49
N ALA A 18 37.40 -3.45 7.23
CA ALA A 18 36.87 -4.15 6.06
C ALA A 18 36.90 -3.26 4.81
N THR A 19 36.77 -1.94 4.97
CA THR A 19 36.85 -0.96 3.87
C THR A 19 38.27 -0.52 3.52
N SER A 20 39.23 -0.71 4.43
CA SER A 20 40.65 -0.48 4.22
C SER A 20 41.32 -1.85 4.19
N GLU A 21 42.02 -2.25 3.12
CA GLU A 21 42.62 -3.58 2.91
C GLU A 21 43.74 -3.97 3.92
N LEU A 22 43.64 -3.56 5.17
CA LEU A 22 44.54 -3.92 6.25
C LEU A 22 44.10 -5.25 6.87
N LYS A 23 44.73 -6.33 6.39
CA LYS A 23 44.70 -7.66 7.02
C LYS A 23 44.93 -7.55 8.53
N SER A 24 43.94 -7.92 9.33
CA SER A 24 44.09 -8.05 10.78
C SER A 24 44.90 -9.31 11.14
N PRO A 25 45.80 -9.26 12.14
CA PRO A 25 46.56 -10.42 12.59
C PRO A 25 45.70 -11.34 13.46
N ASP A 26 45.83 -12.64 13.23
CA ASP A 26 44.96 -13.75 13.63
C ASP A 26 45.03 -14.14 15.13
N GLY A 27 45.26 -13.17 16.04
CA GLY A 27 45.70 -13.46 17.42
C GLY A 27 44.80 -13.04 18.59
N SER A 28 43.66 -12.38 18.38
CA SER A 28 42.95 -11.68 19.48
C SER A 28 41.45 -11.99 19.66
N ALA A 29 40.92 -13.05 19.05
CA ALA A 29 39.49 -13.34 19.11
C ALA A 29 38.96 -13.66 20.53
N ARG A 30 39.73 -14.41 21.34
CA ARG A 30 39.32 -14.77 22.71
C ARG A 30 39.37 -13.59 23.69
N SER A 31 40.42 -12.76 23.65
CA SER A 31 40.54 -11.61 24.55
C SER A 31 39.61 -10.44 24.21
N LEU A 32 39.15 -10.32 22.97
CA LEU A 32 38.12 -9.35 22.58
C LEU A 32 36.73 -9.83 23.02
N SER A 33 36.42 -11.12 22.87
CA SER A 33 35.16 -11.72 23.32
C SER A 33 34.87 -11.46 24.79
N ASP A 34 35.87 -11.60 25.67
CA ASP A 34 35.69 -11.37 27.11
C ASP A 34 35.48 -9.88 27.44
N LYS A 35 36.01 -8.97 26.62
CA LYS A 35 35.90 -7.51 26.84
C LYS A 35 34.63 -6.91 26.22
N THR A 36 34.10 -7.49 25.15
CA THR A 36 32.86 -7.05 24.48
C THR A 36 31.61 -7.71 25.06
N GLY A 37 31.77 -8.70 25.93
CA GLY A 37 30.66 -9.48 26.48
C GLY A 37 30.09 -10.49 25.48
N GLY A 38 30.95 -11.03 24.60
CA GLY A 38 30.63 -12.08 23.63
C GLY A 38 30.36 -11.60 22.19
N VAL A 39 30.22 -12.58 21.30
CA VAL A 39 29.89 -12.40 19.87
C VAL A 39 28.52 -11.76 19.69
N ASP A 40 27.56 -12.06 20.57
CA ASP A 40 26.19 -11.55 20.50
C ASP A 40 26.13 -10.02 20.62
N ARG A 41 26.96 -9.41 21.47
CA ARG A 41 27.01 -7.95 21.61
C ARG A 41 27.64 -7.26 20.41
N ILE A 42 28.61 -7.90 19.76
CA ILE A 42 29.19 -7.38 18.52
C ILE A 42 28.14 -7.42 17.40
N ALA A 43 27.35 -8.49 17.31
CA ALA A 43 26.25 -8.59 16.35
C ALA A 43 25.17 -7.51 16.60
N MET A 44 24.79 -7.25 17.87
CA MET A 44 23.87 -6.16 18.20
C MET A 44 24.43 -4.79 17.81
N ALA A 45 25.73 -4.55 18.03
CA ALA A 45 26.37 -3.31 17.63
C ALA A 45 26.40 -3.12 16.11
N GLN A 46 26.74 -4.16 15.35
CA GLN A 46 26.66 -4.14 13.88
C GLN A 46 25.24 -3.86 13.39
N TYR A 47 24.24 -4.46 14.04
CA TYR A 47 22.84 -4.27 13.70
C TYR A 47 22.39 -2.81 13.93
N VAL A 48 22.79 -2.19 15.06
CA VAL A 48 22.55 -0.77 15.33
C VAL A 48 23.24 0.10 14.27
N MET A 49 24.49 -0.19 13.92
CA MET A 49 25.19 0.56 12.86
C MET A 49 24.47 0.53 11.51
N GLN A 50 23.84 -0.60 11.18
CA GLN A 50 23.14 -0.77 9.91
C GLN A 50 21.78 -0.08 9.86
N HIS A 51 21.00 -0.16 10.95
CA HIS A 51 19.60 0.24 10.97
C HIS A 51 19.33 1.54 11.74
N GLU A 52 20.26 2.00 12.57
CA GLU A 52 20.16 3.24 13.33
C GLU A 52 21.55 3.87 13.59
N PRO A 53 22.26 4.33 12.55
CA PRO A 53 23.64 4.81 12.66
C PRO A 53 23.79 6.04 13.57
N ALA A 54 22.72 6.83 13.75
CA ALA A 54 22.70 7.99 14.63
C ALA A 54 22.93 7.64 16.11
N LEU A 55 22.66 6.39 16.52
CA LEU A 55 22.85 5.93 17.90
C LEU A 55 24.25 5.35 18.19
N VAL A 56 25.13 5.26 17.19
CA VAL A 56 26.49 4.73 17.36
C VAL A 56 27.31 5.60 18.31
N ASP A 57 27.41 6.90 18.03
CA ASP A 57 28.20 7.82 18.86
C ASP A 57 27.58 8.02 20.26
N PRO A 58 26.25 8.10 20.44
CA PRO A 58 25.60 8.03 21.76
C PRO A 58 25.95 6.77 22.58
N VAL A 59 26.02 5.59 21.95
CA VAL A 59 26.42 4.35 22.64
C VAL A 59 27.89 4.39 23.05
N ILE A 60 28.78 4.89 22.18
CA ILE A 60 30.19 5.08 22.50
C ILE A 60 30.35 6.08 23.66
N ALA A 61 29.62 7.20 23.62
CA ALA A 61 29.62 8.25 24.65
C ALA A 61 28.91 7.85 25.95
N ARG A 62 28.30 6.66 26.02
CA ARG A 62 27.56 6.14 27.18
C ARG A 62 26.27 6.90 27.51
N THR A 63 25.76 7.71 26.59
CA THR A 63 24.48 8.43 26.80
C THR A 63 23.28 7.53 26.54
N VAL A 64 23.45 6.46 25.76
CA VAL A 64 22.46 5.42 25.49
C VAL A 64 23.10 4.04 25.66
N SER A 65 22.39 3.07 26.21
CA SER A 65 22.90 1.70 26.30
C SER A 65 22.81 0.97 24.94
N LEU A 66 23.71 0.01 24.71
CA LEU A 66 23.66 -0.81 23.48
C LEU A 66 22.31 -1.55 23.35
N ASP A 67 21.74 -2.00 24.46
CA ASP A 67 20.48 -2.75 24.47
C ASP A 67 19.28 -1.85 24.10
N GLU A 68 19.28 -0.58 24.54
CA GLU A 68 18.28 0.42 24.13
C GLU A 68 18.44 0.79 22.65
N ALA A 69 19.67 1.06 22.20
CA ALA A 69 19.94 1.36 20.81
C ALA A 69 19.53 0.21 19.89
N TYR A 70 19.79 -1.03 20.31
CA TYR A 70 19.37 -2.23 19.58
C TYR A 70 17.85 -2.37 19.49
N LYS A 71 17.11 -2.08 20.58
CA LYS A 71 15.63 -2.07 20.55
C LYS A 71 15.09 -1.05 19.55
N VAL A 72 15.67 0.16 19.51
CA VAL A 72 15.29 1.21 18.55
C VAL A 72 15.59 0.77 17.12
N ALA A 73 16.79 0.23 16.86
CA ALA A 73 17.17 -0.28 15.56
C ALA A 73 16.23 -1.42 15.08
N LEU A 74 15.85 -2.34 15.97
CA LEU A 74 14.92 -3.43 15.66
C LEU A 74 13.54 -2.91 15.28
N HIS A 75 13.04 -1.95 16.04
CA HIS A 75 11.76 -1.29 15.74
C HIS A 75 11.81 -0.54 14.39
N ASN A 76 12.88 0.19 14.11
CA ASN A 76 13.04 0.94 12.86
C ASN A 76 13.16 0.01 11.64
N LYS A 77 13.87 -1.12 11.76
CA LYS A 77 13.86 -2.16 10.73
C LYS A 77 12.45 -2.70 10.48
N GLY A 78 11.72 -3.03 11.56
CA GLY A 78 10.35 -3.52 11.45
C GLY A 78 9.43 -2.54 10.73
N ARG A 79 9.55 -1.24 11.06
CA ARG A 79 8.81 -0.17 10.37
C ARG A 79 9.18 -0.06 8.89
N ALA A 80 10.46 -0.04 8.56
CA ALA A 80 10.92 0.06 7.17
C ALA A 80 10.46 -1.14 6.32
N GLN A 81 10.47 -2.33 6.91
CA GLN A 81 9.95 -3.55 6.27
C GLN A 81 8.45 -3.44 6.00
N ALA A 82 7.66 -3.02 6.99
CA ALA A 82 6.22 -2.82 6.82
C ALA A 82 5.92 -1.75 5.75
N GLU A 83 6.66 -0.64 5.74
CA GLU A 83 6.53 0.41 4.72
C GLU A 83 6.85 -0.13 3.32
N LEU A 84 7.86 -0.99 3.18
CA LEU A 84 8.21 -1.64 1.91
C LEU A 84 7.14 -2.63 1.44
N GLU A 85 6.59 -3.43 2.34
CA GLU A 85 5.48 -4.35 2.04
C GLU A 85 4.24 -3.58 1.58
N HIS A 86 3.91 -2.50 2.29
CA HIS A 86 2.82 -1.60 1.91
C HIS A 86 3.05 -0.95 0.55
N LEU A 87 4.26 -0.49 0.25
CA LEU A 87 4.58 0.10 -1.06
C LEU A 87 4.52 -0.96 -2.18
N THR A 88 4.99 -2.17 -1.91
CA THR A 88 4.97 -3.29 -2.86
C THR A 88 3.54 -3.67 -3.22
N ARG A 89 2.66 -3.75 -2.21
CA ARG A 89 1.24 -4.02 -2.42
C ARG A 89 0.56 -2.87 -3.18
N LEU A 90 0.87 -1.62 -2.84
CA LEU A 90 0.32 -0.46 -3.52
C LEU A 90 0.71 -0.44 -5.01
N ARG A 91 1.93 -0.84 -5.38
CA ARG A 91 2.35 -0.98 -6.79
C ARG A 91 1.50 -1.95 -7.61
N ILE A 92 0.96 -2.99 -6.96
CA ILE A 92 0.10 -3.98 -7.61
C ILE A 92 -1.33 -3.46 -7.73
N GLU A 93 -1.85 -2.84 -6.67
CA GLU A 93 -3.26 -2.43 -6.58
C GLU A 93 -3.54 -1.06 -7.22
N ASP A 94 -2.61 -0.10 -7.11
CA ASP A 94 -2.73 1.26 -7.67
C ASP A 94 -1.32 1.82 -7.98
N PRO A 95 -0.76 1.52 -9.18
CA PRO A 95 0.61 1.90 -9.52
C PRO A 95 0.82 3.42 -9.54
N GLU A 96 -0.19 4.21 -9.90
CA GLU A 96 -0.10 5.68 -9.90
C GLU A 96 0.11 6.24 -8.49
N LEU A 97 -0.60 5.70 -7.49
CA LEU A 97 -0.40 6.10 -6.10
C LEU A 97 0.97 5.67 -5.57
N ALA A 98 1.46 4.50 -6.00
CA ALA A 98 2.80 4.07 -5.63
C ALA A 98 3.89 4.99 -6.19
N ASP A 99 3.77 5.44 -7.45
CA ASP A 99 4.71 6.37 -8.07
C ASP A 99 4.73 7.74 -7.36
N ARG A 100 3.56 8.22 -6.91
CA ARG A 100 3.44 9.43 -6.08
C ARG A 100 4.08 9.29 -4.70
N VAL A 101 4.11 8.08 -4.14
CA VAL A 101 4.83 7.80 -2.90
C VAL A 101 6.35 7.77 -3.12
N ILE A 102 6.80 7.15 -4.21
CA ILE A 102 8.23 7.05 -4.56
C ILE A 102 8.83 8.42 -4.85
N SER A 103 8.08 9.29 -5.54
CA SER A 103 8.47 10.68 -5.83
C SER A 103 8.42 11.59 -4.59
N GLY A 104 7.89 11.12 -3.47
CA GLY A 104 7.76 11.90 -2.23
C GLY A 104 6.61 12.91 -2.23
N GLU A 105 5.78 12.94 -3.28
CA GLU A 105 4.59 13.79 -3.37
C GLU A 105 3.50 13.38 -2.38
N LEU A 106 3.45 12.09 -2.03
CA LEU A 106 2.45 11.51 -1.16
C LEU A 106 3.09 10.63 -0.08
N SER A 107 2.64 10.76 1.17
CA SER A 107 3.09 9.83 2.20
C SER A 107 2.43 8.45 2.02
N PRO A 108 3.11 7.34 2.39
CA PRO A 108 2.54 6.01 2.27
C PRO A 108 1.16 5.86 2.94
N ILE A 109 0.98 6.48 4.10
CA ILE A 109 -0.30 6.47 4.84
C ILE A 109 -1.40 7.16 4.04
N ARG A 110 -1.12 8.34 3.46
CA ARG A 110 -2.11 9.07 2.65
C ARG A 110 -2.45 8.33 1.37
N ALA A 111 -1.47 7.67 0.75
CA ALA A 111 -1.70 6.86 -0.45
C ALA A 111 -2.69 5.72 -0.19
N TRP A 112 -2.55 5.01 0.94
CA TRP A 112 -3.50 3.97 1.32
C TRP A 112 -4.89 4.49 1.66
N GLN A 113 -5.00 5.69 2.26
CA GLN A 113 -6.29 6.34 2.48
C GLN A 113 -6.96 6.73 1.16
N GLU A 114 -6.20 7.27 0.21
CA GLU A 114 -6.70 7.64 -1.12
C GLU A 114 -7.14 6.38 -1.88
N HIS A 115 -6.33 5.32 -1.87
CA HIS A 115 -6.69 4.03 -2.47
C HIS A 115 -7.99 3.47 -1.88
N ALA A 116 -8.11 3.43 -0.55
CA ALA A 116 -9.32 2.95 0.11
C ALA A 116 -10.56 3.78 -0.25
N ALA A 117 -10.40 5.10 -0.39
CA ALA A 117 -11.47 5.99 -0.83
C ALA A 117 -11.89 5.70 -2.28
N ARG A 118 -10.94 5.49 -3.19
CA ARG A 118 -11.20 5.12 -4.59
C ARG A 118 -11.95 3.79 -4.69
N VAL A 119 -11.50 2.76 -3.97
CA VAL A 119 -12.17 1.45 -3.94
C VAL A 119 -13.58 1.55 -3.38
N LYS A 120 -13.77 2.31 -2.30
CA LYS A 120 -15.10 2.52 -1.71
C LYS A 120 -16.04 3.24 -2.68
N GLU A 121 -15.53 4.25 -3.38
CA GLU A 121 -16.32 5.02 -4.35
C GLU A 121 -16.66 4.18 -5.58
N ASP A 122 -15.73 3.41 -6.13
CA ASP A 122 -16.00 2.48 -7.24
C ASP A 122 -17.07 1.44 -6.84
N LYS A 123 -16.96 0.85 -5.64
CA LYS A 123 -18.00 -0.03 -5.10
C LYS A 123 -19.36 0.66 -5.03
N ARG A 124 -19.41 1.90 -4.53
CA ARG A 124 -20.65 2.69 -4.44
C ARG A 124 -21.24 2.94 -5.82
N GLN A 125 -20.42 3.32 -6.80
CA GLN A 125 -20.86 3.57 -8.17
C GLN A 125 -21.41 2.31 -8.82
N ARG A 126 -20.74 1.16 -8.65
CA ARG A 126 -21.24 -0.14 -9.12
C ARG A 126 -22.59 -0.47 -8.50
N MET A 127 -22.75 -0.29 -7.19
CA MET A 127 -24.04 -0.52 -6.53
C MET A 127 -25.16 0.37 -7.09
N VAL A 128 -24.89 1.66 -7.30
CA VAL A 128 -25.88 2.58 -7.87
C VAL A 128 -26.24 2.18 -9.31
N ALA A 129 -25.24 1.85 -10.13
CA ALA A 129 -25.47 1.39 -11.50
C ALA A 129 -26.29 0.09 -11.54
N THR A 130 -25.95 -0.89 -10.70
CA THR A 130 -26.69 -2.15 -10.59
C THR A 130 -28.14 -1.89 -10.18
N ASN A 131 -28.38 -1.09 -9.14
CA ASN A 131 -29.74 -0.78 -8.68
C ASN A 131 -30.57 -0.10 -9.78
N LEU A 132 -29.98 0.87 -10.50
CA LEU A 132 -30.64 1.52 -11.63
C LEU A 132 -31.07 0.50 -12.69
N LEU A 133 -30.19 -0.44 -13.05
CA LEU A 133 -30.52 -1.48 -14.03
C LEU A 133 -31.60 -2.44 -13.51
N CYS A 134 -31.54 -2.83 -12.23
CA CYS A 134 -32.55 -3.64 -11.56
C CYS A 134 -33.92 -2.96 -11.51
N ASP A 135 -33.98 -1.64 -11.42
CA ASP A 135 -35.24 -0.90 -11.43
C ASP A 135 -35.80 -0.74 -12.85
N VAL A 136 -34.95 -0.43 -13.83
CA VAL A 136 -35.39 -0.05 -15.18
C VAL A 136 -35.68 -1.26 -16.07
N VAL A 137 -34.79 -2.24 -16.10
CA VAL A 137 -34.84 -3.33 -17.09
C VAL A 137 -36.04 -4.26 -16.87
N PRO A 138 -36.31 -4.75 -15.64
CA PRO A 138 -37.48 -5.58 -15.39
C PRO A 138 -38.80 -4.84 -15.65
N THR A 139 -38.90 -3.56 -15.27
CA THR A 139 -40.09 -2.75 -15.56
C THR A 139 -40.31 -2.62 -17.07
N LEU A 140 -39.27 -2.31 -17.84
CA LEU A 140 -39.38 -2.24 -19.30
C LEU A 140 -39.78 -3.60 -19.90
N ALA A 141 -39.20 -4.70 -19.42
CA ALA A 141 -39.55 -6.05 -19.85
C ALA A 141 -41.03 -6.39 -19.58
N GLN A 142 -41.56 -6.00 -18.42
CA GLN A 142 -42.97 -6.19 -18.06
C GLN A 142 -43.92 -5.35 -18.92
N THR A 143 -43.47 -4.21 -19.46
CA THR A 143 -44.31 -3.42 -20.39
C THR A 143 -44.49 -4.08 -21.76
N ARG A 144 -43.67 -5.10 -22.09
CA ARG A 144 -43.78 -5.83 -23.37
C ARG A 144 -45.17 -6.46 -23.52
N GLY A 145 -45.86 -6.13 -24.61
CA GLY A 145 -47.21 -6.65 -24.90
C GLY A 145 -48.33 -6.05 -24.03
N SER A 146 -48.01 -5.09 -23.16
CA SER A 146 -49.00 -4.35 -22.39
C SER A 146 -49.72 -3.30 -23.25
N ARG A 147 -50.84 -2.78 -22.75
CA ARG A 147 -51.57 -1.66 -23.38
C ARG A 147 -50.92 -0.30 -23.14
N THR A 148 -49.81 -0.23 -22.41
CA THR A 148 -49.16 1.03 -22.00
C THR A 148 -48.77 1.88 -23.22
N PHE A 149 -48.21 1.27 -24.27
CA PHE A 149 -47.82 2.00 -25.48
C PHE A 149 -49.01 2.56 -26.26
N ALA A 150 -50.13 1.83 -26.33
CA ALA A 150 -51.34 2.27 -27.01
C ALA A 150 -52.09 3.39 -26.27
N ARG A 151 -51.88 3.49 -24.96
CA ARG A 151 -52.48 4.53 -24.08
C ARG A 151 -51.55 5.71 -23.85
N PHE A 152 -50.35 5.68 -24.41
CA PHE A 152 -49.40 6.77 -24.27
C PHE A 152 -49.96 8.02 -24.94
N ASP A 153 -50.02 9.09 -24.16
CA ASP A 153 -50.50 10.38 -24.60
C ASP A 153 -49.47 11.45 -24.23
N PRO A 154 -48.88 12.14 -25.23
CA PRO A 154 -47.87 13.16 -25.01
C PRO A 154 -48.31 14.29 -24.07
N GLN A 155 -49.61 14.56 -23.94
CA GLN A 155 -50.10 15.65 -23.08
C GLN A 155 -49.86 15.41 -21.59
N TYR A 156 -49.72 14.15 -21.17
CA TYR A 156 -49.47 13.78 -19.78
C TYR A 156 -47.99 13.47 -19.48
N GLN A 157 -47.08 13.81 -20.40
CA GLN A 157 -45.64 13.60 -20.15
C GLN A 157 -45.14 14.47 -18.99
N SER A 158 -44.27 13.88 -18.17
CA SER A 158 -43.57 14.63 -17.12
C SER A 158 -42.60 15.64 -17.74
N PRO A 159 -42.60 16.90 -17.27
CA PRO A 159 -41.62 17.90 -17.70
C PRO A 159 -40.18 17.40 -17.54
N GLY A 160 -39.34 17.66 -18.56
CA GLY A 160 -37.92 17.29 -18.56
C GLY A 160 -37.62 15.81 -18.90
N ARG A 161 -38.63 14.98 -19.18
CA ARG A 161 -38.44 13.58 -19.61
C ARG A 161 -39.28 13.24 -20.84
N PRO A 162 -39.09 13.96 -21.97
CA PRO A 162 -39.92 13.73 -23.14
C PRO A 162 -39.63 12.36 -23.75
N ILE A 163 -40.69 11.60 -24.04
CA ILE A 163 -40.56 10.36 -24.82
C ILE A 163 -40.67 10.72 -26.31
N THR A 164 -39.54 10.67 -26.99
CA THR A 164 -39.37 10.96 -28.42
C THR A 164 -38.84 9.73 -29.16
N ARG A 165 -38.85 9.77 -30.51
CA ARG A 165 -38.21 8.72 -31.31
C ARG A 165 -36.72 8.56 -31.00
N GLN A 166 -36.03 9.67 -30.74
CA GLN A 166 -34.61 9.65 -30.39
C GLN A 166 -34.36 8.98 -29.04
N THR A 167 -35.16 9.30 -28.02
CA THR A 167 -35.00 8.66 -26.69
C THR A 167 -35.30 7.16 -26.74
N ILE A 168 -36.27 6.73 -27.57
CA ILE A 168 -36.53 5.30 -27.81
C ILE A 168 -35.34 4.64 -28.50
N ALA A 169 -34.76 5.27 -29.53
CA ALA A 169 -33.59 4.75 -30.22
C ALA A 169 -32.39 4.59 -29.26
N HIS A 170 -32.12 5.60 -28.43
CA HIS A 170 -31.06 5.52 -27.41
C HIS A 170 -31.33 4.40 -26.40
N ALA A 171 -32.58 4.22 -25.96
CA ALA A 171 -32.94 3.13 -25.07
C ALA A 171 -32.72 1.74 -25.70
N MET A 172 -33.04 1.59 -26.99
CA MET A 172 -32.77 0.34 -27.73
C MET A 172 -31.27 0.06 -27.81
N THR A 173 -30.45 1.07 -28.17
CA THR A 173 -28.99 0.93 -28.21
C THR A 173 -28.43 0.54 -26.84
N ALA A 174 -28.87 1.19 -25.76
CA ALA A 174 -28.41 0.87 -24.41
C ALA A 174 -28.76 -0.57 -23.99
N LEU A 175 -29.93 -1.10 -24.38
CA LEU A 175 -30.28 -2.50 -24.12
C LEU A 175 -29.41 -3.47 -24.92
N THR A 176 -29.07 -3.14 -26.17
CA THR A 176 -28.15 -3.92 -26.99
C THR A 176 -26.74 -3.96 -26.39
N GLU A 177 -26.22 -2.80 -25.96
CA GLU A 177 -24.93 -2.71 -25.27
C GLU A 177 -24.92 -3.52 -23.97
N MET A 178 -26.00 -3.42 -23.19
CA MET A 178 -26.16 -4.19 -21.95
C MET A 178 -26.16 -5.70 -22.24
N ALA A 179 -26.87 -6.17 -23.28
CA ALA A 179 -26.87 -7.57 -23.68
C ALA A 179 -25.47 -8.05 -24.11
N ALA A 180 -24.74 -7.23 -24.87
CA ALA A 180 -23.37 -7.55 -25.27
C ALA A 180 -22.42 -7.66 -24.06
N ILE A 181 -22.56 -6.78 -23.06
CA ILE A 181 -21.80 -6.88 -21.81
C ILE A 181 -22.18 -8.14 -21.03
N TRP A 182 -23.46 -8.53 -21.03
CA TRP A 182 -23.95 -9.74 -20.36
C TRP A 182 -23.31 -11.00 -20.96
N GLU A 183 -23.28 -11.08 -22.28
CA GLU A 183 -22.65 -12.17 -23.04
C GLU A 183 -21.12 -12.18 -22.83
N GLN A 184 -20.46 -11.02 -22.94
CA GLN A 184 -19.02 -10.91 -22.73
C GLN A 184 -18.59 -11.39 -21.33
N ARG A 185 -19.46 -11.20 -20.34
CA ARG A 185 -19.20 -11.56 -18.94
C ARG A 185 -19.74 -12.95 -18.56
N ASP A 186 -20.35 -13.67 -19.50
CA ASP A 186 -20.97 -14.98 -19.28
C ASP A 186 -21.93 -14.96 -18.07
N LEU A 187 -22.74 -13.91 -18.00
CA LEU A 187 -23.73 -13.74 -16.93
C LEU A 187 -24.98 -14.59 -17.22
N PRO A 188 -25.63 -15.16 -16.18
CA PRO A 188 -26.78 -16.05 -16.33
C PRO A 188 -28.05 -15.34 -16.81
#